data_AF-A0A9P7J719-F1
#
_entry.id   AF-A0A9P7J719-F1
#
_cell.length_a   1.000
_cell.length_b   1.000
_cell.length_c   1.000
_cell.angle_alpha   90.00
_cell.angle_beta   90.00
_cell.angle_gamma   90.00
#
_symmetry.space_group_name_H-M   'P 1'
#
loop_
_entity.id
_entity.type
_entity.pdbx_description
1 polymer ?
#
loop_
_entity_poly.entity_id
_entity_poly.type
_entity_poly.pdbx_seq_one_letter_code
_entity_poly.pdbx_strand_id
1 'polypeptide(L)'
;MTVSSISDIEIILWCTWALTVTHKACEYTEWKFNVEKTGGDPVIPSPNLDIDLVMACDQLVDHLIKAYKNPIQMQINVARYSKLISLKDTRHNEEREEKLLERCPPGHEGTKLVEIPATILDASSAIIAWYVPDTPTNATQKEIWVASDLLTPILKKSVKLDSNWRTNQEWFKPSSENDVLTPGCINLSLAWFQQGHENLSDLEASASLKGASSEKILKAIARPAAIATVALRVMHPEQYWAVKGDWIAWAWHMRDSIHVYAGVLSCGWARVDYKQ
;
A
#
# COMPACT_ATOMS: atom_id res chain seq x y z
N MET A 1 6.21 -32.25 -26.06
CA MET A 1 7.17 -31.14 -25.87
C MET A 1 6.57 -29.93 -26.54
N THR A 2 5.84 -29.12 -25.79
CA THR A 2 5.18 -27.91 -26.28
C THR A 2 6.22 -26.80 -26.37
N VAL A 3 6.35 -26.23 -27.56
CA VAL A 3 7.18 -25.05 -27.84
C VAL A 3 6.55 -23.88 -27.08
N SER A 4 7.22 -23.42 -26.02
CA SER A 4 6.93 -22.14 -25.37
C SER A 4 6.96 -21.06 -26.45
N SER A 5 5.85 -20.32 -26.59
CA SER A 5 5.74 -19.25 -27.59
C SER A 5 6.69 -18.10 -27.23
N ILE A 6 7.14 -17.32 -28.22
CA ILE A 6 8.04 -16.17 -27.99
C ILE A 6 7.48 -15.21 -26.93
N SER A 7 6.14 -15.06 -26.86
CA SER A 7 5.45 -14.30 -25.83
C SER A 7 5.64 -14.84 -24.41
N ASP A 8 5.70 -16.16 -24.23
CA ASP A 8 5.89 -16.75 -22.89
C ASP A 8 7.31 -16.47 -22.36
N ILE A 9 8.31 -16.48 -23.26
CA ILE A 9 9.70 -16.17 -22.92
C ILE A 9 9.85 -14.70 -22.54
N GLU A 10 9.24 -13.78 -23.30
CA GLU A 10 9.27 -12.35 -22.99
C GLU A 10 8.60 -12.02 -21.65
N ILE A 11 7.49 -12.71 -21.32
CA ILE A 11 6.82 -12.56 -20.03
C ILE A 11 7.70 -13.05 -18.89
N ILE A 12 8.32 -14.24 -19.01
CA ILE A 12 9.21 -14.79 -17.98
C ILE A 12 10.41 -13.87 -17.75
N LEU A 13 11.03 -13.36 -18.81
CA LEU A 13 12.16 -12.44 -18.72
C LEU A 13 11.75 -11.12 -18.04
N TRP A 14 10.58 -10.59 -18.38
CA TRP A 14 10.06 -9.37 -17.77
C TRP A 14 9.73 -9.57 -16.28
N CYS A 15 9.08 -10.67 -15.91
CA CYS A 15 8.80 -10.99 -14.50
C CYS A 15 10.08 -11.14 -13.69
N THR A 16 11.07 -11.86 -14.24
CA THR A 16 12.37 -12.07 -13.57
C THR A 16 13.11 -10.74 -13.40
N TRP A 17 13.06 -9.88 -14.41
CA TRP A 17 13.60 -8.52 -14.32
C TRP A 17 12.88 -7.70 -13.23
N ALA A 18 11.55 -7.70 -13.21
CA ALA A 18 10.76 -6.92 -12.25
C ALA A 18 11.04 -7.34 -10.80
N LEU A 19 11.16 -8.64 -10.53
CA LEU A 19 11.53 -9.17 -9.21
C LEU A 19 12.96 -8.75 -8.82
N THR A 20 13.91 -8.89 -9.75
CA THR A 20 15.32 -8.54 -9.51
C THR A 20 15.47 -7.04 -9.23
N VAL A 21 14.81 -6.18 -10.02
CA VAL A 21 14.83 -4.73 -9.86
C VAL A 21 14.16 -4.32 -8.55
N THR A 22 13.00 -4.90 -8.22
CA THR A 22 12.31 -4.64 -6.95
C THR A 22 13.18 -5.00 -5.76
N HIS A 23 13.83 -6.17 -5.81
CA HIS A 23 14.74 -6.61 -4.75
C HIS A 23 15.92 -5.66 -4.60
N LYS A 24 16.56 -5.26 -5.70
CA LYS A 24 17.67 -4.30 -5.67
C LYS A 24 17.25 -2.92 -5.13
N ALA A 25 16.05 -2.46 -5.47
CA ALA A 25 15.49 -1.22 -4.93
C ALA A 25 15.21 -1.33 -3.43
N CYS A 26 14.77 -2.50 -2.95
CA CYS A 26 14.58 -2.75 -1.53
C CYS A 26 15.90 -2.71 -0.76
N GLU A 27 16.94 -3.38 -1.26
CA GLU A 27 18.27 -3.37 -0.65
C GLU A 27 18.84 -1.95 -0.59
N TYR A 28 18.75 -1.22 -1.70
CA TYR A 28 19.23 0.16 -1.79
C TYR A 28 18.53 1.06 -0.76
N THR A 29 17.20 1.03 -0.72
CA THR A 29 16.39 1.89 0.16
C THR A 29 16.60 1.56 1.63
N GLU A 30 16.61 0.26 1.99
CA GLU A 30 16.87 -0.17 3.37
C GLU A 30 18.25 0.28 3.83
N TRP A 31 19.27 0.09 2.99
CA TRP A 31 20.63 0.49 3.34
C TRP A 31 20.73 2.00 3.49
N LYS A 32 20.19 2.76 2.53
CA LYS A 32 20.19 4.23 2.58
C LYS A 32 19.45 4.76 3.82
N PHE A 33 18.27 4.23 4.11
CA PHE A 33 17.52 4.59 5.33
C PHE A 33 18.33 4.32 6.60
N ASN A 34 19.00 3.16 6.70
CA ASN A 34 19.82 2.85 7.86
C ASN A 34 21.03 3.79 7.99
N VAL A 35 21.72 4.09 6.88
CA VAL A 35 22.83 5.05 6.86
C VAL A 35 22.38 6.45 7.29
N GLU A 36 21.26 6.95 6.77
CA GLU A 36 20.76 8.28 7.15
C GLU A 36 20.27 8.34 8.60
N LYS A 37 19.81 7.21 9.14
CA LYS A 37 19.39 7.06 10.53
C LYS A 37 20.58 7.03 11.50
N THR A 38 21.64 6.28 11.18
CA THR A 38 22.75 6.04 12.12
C THR A 38 24.00 6.87 11.84
N GLY A 39 24.06 7.54 10.69
CA GLY A 39 25.31 8.03 10.11
C GLY A 39 26.06 6.90 9.40
N GLY A 40 26.78 7.24 8.34
CA GLY A 40 27.56 6.29 7.54
C GLY A 40 27.97 6.87 6.18
N ASP A 41 28.68 6.06 5.40
CA ASP A 41 29.09 6.44 4.05
C ASP A 41 27.89 6.47 3.08
N PRO A 42 27.91 7.35 2.06
CA PRO A 42 26.86 7.40 1.06
C PRO A 42 26.63 6.05 0.37
N VAL A 43 25.36 5.65 0.28
CA VAL A 43 24.96 4.42 -0.41
C VAL A 43 24.87 4.69 -1.91
N ILE A 44 25.57 3.88 -2.71
CA ILE A 44 25.57 3.98 -4.17
C ILE A 44 24.49 3.04 -4.75
N PRO A 45 23.57 3.54 -5.59
CA PRO A 45 22.55 2.69 -6.21
C PRO A 45 23.17 1.68 -7.18
N SER A 46 22.53 0.52 -7.31
CA SER A 46 22.92 -0.48 -8.30
C SER A 46 22.77 0.09 -9.73
N PRO A 47 23.72 -0.21 -10.65
CA PRO A 47 23.61 0.23 -12.04
C PRO A 47 22.40 -0.38 -12.79
N ASN A 48 21.76 -1.40 -12.20
CA ASN A 48 20.57 -2.04 -12.76
C ASN A 48 19.26 -1.33 -12.38
N LEU A 49 19.30 -0.31 -11.51
CA LEU A 49 18.14 0.50 -11.17
C LEU A 49 18.05 1.68 -12.14
N ASP A 50 16.87 1.88 -12.71
CA ASP A 50 16.62 3.07 -13.52
C ASP A 50 16.59 4.34 -12.66
N ILE A 51 16.89 5.48 -13.27
CA ILE A 51 17.02 6.76 -12.56
C ILE A 51 15.73 7.18 -11.85
N ASP A 52 14.56 6.91 -12.45
CA ASP A 52 13.27 7.30 -11.88
C ASP A 52 12.96 6.49 -10.63
N LEU A 53 13.29 5.19 -10.64
CA LEU A 53 13.16 4.31 -9.48
C LEU A 53 14.15 4.70 -8.37
N VAL A 54 15.39 5.06 -8.70
CA VAL A 54 16.36 5.57 -7.70
C VAL A 54 15.84 6.87 -7.07
N MET A 55 15.35 7.81 -7.88
CA MET A 55 14.78 9.07 -7.38
C MET A 55 13.56 8.82 -6.49
N ALA A 56 12.70 7.86 -6.84
CA ALA A 56 11.57 7.48 -6.01
C ALA A 56 12.00 6.85 -4.67
N CYS A 57 13.04 6.01 -4.68
CA CYS A 57 13.62 5.44 -3.47
C CYS A 57 14.21 6.52 -2.57
N ASP A 58 14.96 7.48 -3.16
CA ASP A 58 15.55 8.60 -2.43
C ASP A 58 14.50 9.49 -1.77
N GLN A 59 13.48 9.90 -2.55
CA GLN A 59 12.37 10.69 -2.01
C GLN A 59 11.63 9.93 -0.90
N LEU A 60 11.42 8.62 -1.05
CA LEU A 60 10.82 7.79 -0.01
C LEU A 60 11.68 7.74 1.26
N VAL A 61 13.00 7.55 1.14
CA VAL A 61 13.90 7.56 2.29
C VAL A 61 13.85 8.90 3.02
N ASP A 62 13.89 10.03 2.30
CA ASP A 62 13.78 11.37 2.88
C ASP A 62 12.51 11.52 3.74
N HIS A 63 11.36 11.06 3.22
CA HIS A 63 10.08 11.14 3.92
C HIS A 63 10.01 10.17 5.11
N LEU A 64 10.56 8.96 4.97
CA LEU A 64 10.65 7.98 6.06
C LEU A 64 11.56 8.49 7.18
N ILE A 65 12.70 9.09 6.87
CA ILE A 65 13.61 9.66 7.89
C ILE A 65 12.94 10.83 8.62
N LYS A 66 12.23 11.70 7.91
CA LYS A 66 11.41 12.76 8.53
C LYS A 66 10.35 12.18 9.46
N ALA A 67 9.63 11.15 8.99
CA ALA A 67 8.61 10.48 9.80
C ALA A 67 9.19 9.83 11.05
N TYR A 68 10.30 9.11 10.91
CA TYR A 68 11.00 8.45 12.01
C TYR A 68 11.48 9.44 13.08
N LYS A 69 11.92 10.64 12.66
CA LYS A 69 12.37 11.71 13.56
C LYS A 69 11.21 12.51 14.18
N ASN A 70 9.97 12.25 13.77
CA ASN A 70 8.78 12.97 14.23
C ASN A 70 7.73 11.99 14.78
N PRO A 71 7.99 11.34 15.94
CA PRO A 71 7.05 10.42 16.53
C PRO A 71 5.86 11.12 17.19
N ILE A 72 4.66 10.59 16.98
CA ILE A 72 3.41 11.00 17.64
C ILE A 72 2.97 9.88 18.56
N GLN A 73 2.96 10.16 19.86
CA GLN A 73 2.66 9.20 20.91
C GLN A 73 1.15 9.17 21.19
N MET A 74 0.51 8.03 20.92
CA MET A 74 -0.90 7.78 21.23
C MET A 74 -1.04 7.17 22.63
N GLN A 75 -2.22 7.32 23.23
CA GLN A 75 -2.59 6.71 24.52
C GLN A 75 -3.12 5.28 24.36
N ILE A 76 -3.55 4.90 23.15
CA ILE A 76 -4.02 3.54 22.90
C ILE A 76 -2.88 2.55 23.01
N ASN A 77 -3.12 1.46 23.74
CA ASN A 77 -2.25 0.30 23.73
C ASN A 77 -2.84 -0.72 22.75
N VAL A 78 -2.20 -0.92 21.59
CA VAL A 78 -2.77 -1.75 20.51
C VAL A 78 -2.73 -3.23 20.88
N ALA A 79 -1.71 -3.68 21.61
CA ALA A 79 -1.65 -5.05 22.11
C ALA A 79 -2.80 -5.37 23.07
N ARG A 80 -3.19 -4.42 23.93
CA ARG A 80 -4.36 -4.54 24.81
C ARG A 80 -5.66 -4.51 24.00
N TYR A 81 -5.79 -3.58 23.06
CA TYR A 81 -6.96 -3.49 22.18
C TYR A 81 -7.19 -4.79 21.41
N SER A 82 -6.14 -5.35 20.81
CA SER A 82 -6.18 -6.62 20.06
C SER A 82 -6.69 -7.80 20.90
N LYS A 83 -6.40 -7.83 22.20
CA LYS A 83 -6.90 -8.87 23.13
C LYS A 83 -8.37 -8.70 23.50
N LEU A 84 -8.92 -7.50 23.37
CA LEU A 84 -10.30 -7.17 23.74
C LEU A 84 -11.28 -7.32 22.58
N ILE A 85 -10.80 -7.16 21.34
CA ILE A 85 -11.61 -7.37 20.14
C ILE A 85 -11.78 -8.86 19.86
N SER A 86 -12.98 -9.25 19.41
CA SER A 86 -13.28 -10.61 18.95
C SER A 86 -13.47 -10.65 17.44
N LEU A 87 -13.24 -11.82 16.82
CA LEU A 87 -13.49 -12.05 15.39
C LEU A 87 -14.93 -11.72 14.96
N LYS A 88 -15.88 -11.64 15.91
CA LYS A 88 -17.30 -11.36 15.66
C LYS A 88 -17.70 -9.92 15.96
N ASP A 89 -16.74 -9.03 16.20
CA ASP A 89 -17.05 -7.63 16.49
C ASP A 89 -17.42 -6.90 15.20
N THR A 90 -18.73 -6.74 14.99
CA THR A 90 -19.30 -6.14 13.78
C THR A 90 -19.44 -4.62 13.85
N ARG A 91 -18.95 -3.98 14.92
CA ARG A 91 -19.12 -2.54 15.22
C ARG A 91 -20.58 -2.07 15.39
N HIS A 92 -21.54 -2.98 15.37
CA HIS A 92 -22.98 -2.67 15.55
C HIS A 92 -23.43 -2.71 17.02
N ASN A 93 -22.54 -3.05 17.95
CA ASN A 93 -22.85 -3.06 19.38
C ASN A 93 -22.22 -1.82 20.04
N GLU A 94 -23.01 -0.75 20.13
CA GLU A 94 -22.58 0.55 20.67
C GLU A 94 -22.05 0.44 22.10
N GLU A 95 -22.73 -0.31 22.97
CA GLU A 95 -22.32 -0.52 24.37
C GLU A 95 -20.93 -1.19 24.45
N ARG A 96 -20.65 -2.11 23.53
CA ARG A 96 -19.33 -2.76 23.45
C ARG A 96 -18.27 -1.79 22.92
N GLU A 97 -18.58 -0.99 21.91
CA GLU A 97 -17.65 0.01 21.37
C GLU A 97 -17.32 1.09 22.42
N GLU A 98 -18.30 1.54 23.21
CA GLU A 98 -18.11 2.48 24.32
C GLU A 98 -17.18 1.88 25.40
N LYS A 99 -17.44 0.63 25.82
CA LYS A 99 -16.56 -0.11 26.74
C LYS A 99 -15.14 -0.29 26.20
N LEU A 100 -14.97 -0.45 24.89
CA LEU A 100 -13.66 -0.54 24.25
C LEU A 100 -12.95 0.82 24.27
N LEU A 101 -13.66 1.91 23.98
CA LEU A 101 -13.12 3.27 24.03
C LEU A 101 -12.67 3.66 25.43
N GLU A 102 -13.45 3.35 26.47
CA GLU A 102 -13.05 3.59 27.86
C GLU A 102 -11.77 2.83 28.25
N ARG A 103 -11.64 1.58 27.78
CA ARG A 103 -10.50 0.71 28.13
C ARG A 103 -9.26 0.99 27.30
N CYS A 104 -9.43 1.52 26.09
CA CYS A 104 -8.39 1.75 25.09
C CYS A 104 -8.64 3.08 24.40
N PRO A 105 -8.47 4.22 25.11
CA PRO A 105 -8.73 5.53 24.55
C PRO A 105 -7.79 5.78 23.37
N PRO A 106 -8.33 6.04 22.16
CA PRO A 106 -7.52 6.26 20.97
C PRO A 106 -6.91 7.66 20.89
N GLY A 107 -7.03 8.47 21.95
CA GLY A 107 -6.54 9.84 21.97
C GLY A 107 -5.02 9.94 22.07
N HIS A 108 -4.51 11.12 21.76
CA HIS A 108 -3.21 11.60 22.20
C HIS A 108 -3.42 12.93 22.93
N GLU A 109 -2.42 13.49 23.62
CA GLU A 109 -2.59 14.83 24.19
C GLU A 109 -2.68 15.88 23.06
N GLY A 110 -3.76 16.65 23.05
CA GLY A 110 -4.12 17.61 21.99
C GLY A 110 -4.77 16.96 20.75
N THR A 111 -5.32 17.76 19.85
CA THR A 111 -5.69 17.35 18.49
C THR A 111 -4.60 17.89 17.56
N LYS A 112 -3.61 17.06 17.20
CA LYS A 112 -2.57 17.46 16.26
C LYS A 112 -2.99 16.98 14.89
N LEU A 113 -3.33 17.94 14.03
CA LEU A 113 -3.40 17.67 12.61
C LEU A 113 -1.99 17.25 12.15
N VAL A 114 -1.86 16.08 11.55
CA VAL A 114 -0.57 15.59 11.05
C VAL A 114 -0.45 16.03 9.61
N GLU A 115 0.28 17.13 9.40
CA GLU A 115 0.54 17.70 8.07
C GLU A 115 1.93 17.32 7.54
N ILE A 116 2.84 16.93 8.43
CA ILE A 116 4.22 16.54 8.10
C ILE A 116 4.42 15.04 8.33
N PRO A 117 5.39 14.40 7.64
CA PRO A 117 5.66 12.99 7.85
C PRO A 117 5.87 12.66 9.34
N ALA A 118 5.28 11.57 9.81
CA ALA A 118 5.30 11.15 11.21
C ALA A 118 5.16 9.64 11.38
N THR A 119 5.83 9.06 12.39
CA THR A 119 5.48 7.73 12.91
C THR A 119 4.46 7.88 14.02
N ILE A 120 3.38 7.11 13.97
CA ILE A 120 2.36 7.05 15.02
C ILE A 120 2.70 5.86 15.92
N LEU A 121 2.90 6.14 17.20
CA LEU A 121 3.27 5.16 18.22
C LEU A 121 2.08 4.83 19.12
N ASP A 122 1.91 3.58 19.51
CA ASP A 122 1.02 3.18 20.59
C ASP A 122 1.62 3.50 21.96
N ALA A 123 0.85 3.37 23.04
CA ALA A 123 1.27 3.64 24.42
C ALA A 123 2.50 2.86 24.91
N SER A 124 2.89 1.79 24.21
CA SER A 124 4.11 1.00 24.48
C SER A 124 5.30 1.45 23.62
N SER A 125 5.16 2.57 22.91
CA SER A 125 6.08 3.10 21.91
C SER A 125 6.28 2.18 20.70
N ALA A 126 5.35 1.26 20.43
CA ALA A 126 5.38 0.46 19.20
C ALA A 126 4.84 1.30 18.03
N ILE A 127 5.55 1.30 16.89
CA ILE A 127 5.05 1.98 15.68
C ILE A 127 3.83 1.22 15.17
N ILE A 128 2.68 1.90 15.12
CA ILE A 128 1.43 1.34 14.63
C ILE A 128 1.04 1.88 13.26
N ALA A 129 1.55 3.04 12.85
CA ALA A 129 1.36 3.55 11.51
C ALA A 129 2.49 4.50 11.11
N TRP A 130 2.72 4.62 9.81
CA TRP A 130 3.57 5.65 9.23
C TRP A 130 2.69 6.58 8.40
N TYR A 131 2.79 7.87 8.65
CA TYR A 131 2.22 8.91 7.81
C TYR A 131 3.33 9.55 6.98
N VAL A 132 3.27 9.39 5.66
CA VAL A 132 4.31 9.85 4.72
C VAL A 132 3.65 10.52 3.50
N PRO A 133 3.14 11.75 3.65
CA PRO A 133 2.47 12.47 2.57
C PRO A 133 3.46 12.83 1.45
N ASP A 134 2.93 13.06 0.24
CA ASP A 134 3.69 13.53 -0.94
C ASP A 134 4.95 12.70 -1.29
N THR A 135 4.95 11.42 -0.92
CA THR A 135 6.07 10.50 -1.17
C THR A 135 6.26 10.15 -2.65
N PRO A 136 5.21 9.90 -3.47
CA PRO A 136 5.41 9.54 -4.87
C PRO A 136 5.98 10.71 -5.70
N THR A 137 7.04 10.45 -6.48
CA THR A 137 7.58 11.41 -7.45
C THR A 137 6.56 11.73 -8.55
N ASN A 138 6.73 12.86 -9.25
CA ASN A 138 5.84 13.21 -10.37
C ASN A 138 5.79 12.12 -11.45
N ALA A 139 6.92 11.47 -11.74
CA ALA A 139 6.99 10.33 -12.67
C ALA A 139 6.16 9.15 -12.15
N THR A 140 6.33 8.80 -10.88
CA THR A 140 5.53 7.73 -10.24
C THR A 140 4.04 8.06 -10.25
N GLN A 141 3.65 9.31 -9.97
CA GLN A 141 2.25 9.73 -10.00
C GLN A 141 1.65 9.60 -11.40
N LYS A 142 2.38 9.97 -12.45
CA LYS A 142 1.95 9.75 -13.84
C LYS A 142 1.73 8.27 -14.15
N GLU A 143 2.62 7.40 -13.69
CA GLU A 143 2.47 5.95 -13.88
C GLU A 143 1.26 5.38 -13.14
N ILE A 144 1.00 5.85 -11.91
CA ILE A 144 -0.20 5.50 -11.14
C ILE A 144 -1.46 5.94 -11.90
N TRP A 145 -1.46 7.13 -12.51
CA TRP A 145 -2.58 7.60 -13.33
C TRP A 145 -2.80 6.74 -14.58
N VAL A 146 -1.73 6.45 -15.33
CA VAL A 146 -1.80 5.56 -16.51
C VAL A 146 -2.34 4.18 -16.11
N ALA A 147 -1.86 3.61 -15.00
CA ALA A 147 -2.36 2.35 -14.49
C ALA A 147 -3.84 2.44 -14.09
N SER A 148 -4.25 3.53 -13.44
CA SER A 148 -5.63 3.76 -13.02
C SER A 148 -6.59 3.83 -14.22
N ASP A 149 -6.19 4.49 -15.31
CA ASP A 149 -6.97 4.55 -16.55
C ASP A 149 -7.14 3.17 -17.20
N LEU A 150 -6.10 2.34 -17.17
CA LEU A 150 -6.18 0.95 -17.65
C LEU A 150 -7.13 0.10 -16.79
N LEU A 151 -7.30 0.43 -15.52
CA LEU A 151 -8.21 -0.25 -14.59
C LEU A 151 -9.67 0.22 -14.70
N THR A 152 -9.95 1.35 -15.34
CA THR A 152 -11.31 1.92 -15.49
C THR A 152 -12.37 0.90 -15.93
N PRO A 153 -12.14 0.02 -16.93
CA PRO A 153 -13.15 -0.95 -17.34
C PRO A 153 -13.49 -1.96 -16.24
N ILE A 154 -12.50 -2.35 -15.42
CA ILE A 154 -12.68 -3.29 -14.31
C ILE A 154 -13.41 -2.60 -13.16
N LEU A 155 -12.99 -1.37 -12.83
CA LEU A 155 -13.61 -0.55 -11.78
C LEU A 155 -15.08 -0.29 -12.07
N LYS A 156 -15.45 0.13 -13.29
CA LYS A 156 -16.86 0.35 -13.67
C LYS A 156 -17.72 -0.90 -13.53
N LYS A 157 -17.19 -2.06 -13.92
CA LYS A 157 -17.91 -3.35 -13.84
C LYS A 157 -18.11 -3.85 -12.41
N SER A 158 -17.28 -3.39 -11.47
CA SER A 158 -17.35 -3.82 -10.08
C SER A 158 -18.53 -3.22 -9.34
N VAL A 159 -18.98 -2.03 -9.72
CA VAL A 159 -20.10 -1.32 -9.10
C VAL A 159 -21.41 -1.94 -9.56
N LYS A 160 -22.26 -2.31 -8.62
CA LYS A 160 -23.53 -3.01 -8.87
C LYS A 160 -24.64 -2.45 -8.00
N LEU A 161 -25.84 -2.33 -8.57
CA LEU A 161 -27.07 -2.04 -7.84
C LEU A 161 -27.38 -3.20 -6.87
N ASP A 162 -27.85 -2.88 -5.66
CA ASP A 162 -28.31 -3.85 -4.65
C ASP A 162 -27.32 -5.00 -4.35
N SER A 163 -26.03 -4.66 -4.26
CA SER A 163 -24.98 -5.63 -3.97
C SER A 163 -24.46 -5.53 -2.54
N ASN A 164 -23.44 -6.33 -2.20
CA ASN A 164 -22.83 -6.25 -0.87
C ASN A 164 -22.16 -4.88 -0.65
N TRP A 165 -21.83 -4.59 0.61
CA TRP A 165 -21.29 -3.29 1.02
C TRP A 165 -20.02 -2.86 0.27
N ARG A 166 -19.24 -3.76 -0.33
CA ARG A 166 -18.02 -3.42 -1.09
C ARG A 166 -18.28 -2.95 -2.51
N THR A 167 -19.40 -3.35 -3.11
CA THR A 167 -19.68 -3.13 -4.54
C THR A 167 -20.96 -2.34 -4.78
N ASN A 168 -21.71 -2.03 -3.73
CA ASN A 168 -22.98 -1.32 -3.85
C ASN A 168 -22.74 0.14 -4.27
N GLN A 169 -23.45 0.56 -5.31
CA GLN A 169 -23.36 1.88 -5.93
C GLN A 169 -23.57 3.04 -4.94
N GLU A 170 -24.40 2.86 -3.91
CA GLU A 170 -24.70 3.90 -2.91
C GLU A 170 -23.47 4.34 -2.09
N TRP A 171 -22.42 3.51 -2.03
CA TRP A 171 -21.19 3.82 -1.29
C TRP A 171 -20.11 4.49 -2.13
N PHE A 172 -20.36 4.66 -3.43
CA PHE A 172 -19.43 5.34 -4.33
C PHE A 172 -19.93 6.75 -4.62
N LYS A 173 -18.99 7.70 -4.71
CA LYS A 173 -19.34 9.04 -5.18
C LYS A 173 -19.93 8.94 -6.60
N PRO A 174 -21.04 9.64 -6.90
CA PRO A 174 -21.59 9.67 -8.24
C PRO A 174 -20.52 10.15 -9.22
N SER A 175 -20.42 9.50 -10.39
CA SER A 175 -19.44 9.87 -11.42
C SER A 175 -19.56 11.33 -11.85
N SER A 176 -20.73 11.96 -11.67
CA SER A 176 -20.99 13.38 -11.95
C SER A 176 -20.34 14.37 -10.97
N GLU A 177 -19.88 13.90 -9.80
CA GLU A 177 -19.25 14.74 -8.77
C GLU A 177 -17.72 14.65 -8.78
N ASN A 178 -17.14 13.70 -9.51
CA ASN A 178 -15.69 13.53 -9.58
C ASN A 178 -15.25 12.87 -10.90
N ASP A 179 -14.93 13.68 -11.91
CA ASP A 179 -14.46 13.23 -13.23
C ASP A 179 -13.01 12.71 -13.23
N VAL A 180 -12.31 12.81 -12.09
CA VAL A 180 -10.87 12.53 -12.03
C VAL A 180 -10.59 11.04 -11.89
N LEU A 181 -11.28 10.35 -10.98
CA LEU A 181 -11.07 8.93 -10.65
C LEU A 181 -12.34 8.12 -10.92
N THR A 182 -12.19 6.99 -11.61
CA THR A 182 -13.30 6.07 -11.85
C THR A 182 -13.70 5.38 -10.54
N PRO A 183 -14.95 5.51 -10.07
CA PRO A 183 -15.40 4.78 -8.89
C PRO A 183 -15.45 3.28 -9.16
N GLY A 184 -15.08 2.49 -8.17
CA GLY A 184 -15.14 1.03 -8.23
C GLY A 184 -14.29 0.36 -7.17
N CYS A 185 -14.41 -0.96 -7.13
CA CYS A 185 -13.65 -1.86 -6.28
C CYS A 185 -12.81 -2.79 -7.17
N ILE A 186 -11.56 -2.98 -6.79
CA ILE A 186 -10.70 -4.00 -7.38
C ILE A 186 -9.92 -4.70 -6.27
N ASN A 187 -9.81 -6.01 -6.38
CA ASN A 187 -8.93 -6.81 -5.53
C ASN A 187 -7.73 -7.21 -6.39
N LEU A 188 -6.62 -6.52 -6.20
CA LEU A 188 -5.36 -6.84 -6.85
C LEU A 188 -4.50 -7.63 -5.88
N SER A 189 -4.30 -8.89 -6.19
CA SER A 189 -3.17 -9.67 -5.73
C SER A 189 -2.26 -9.87 -6.93
N LEU A 190 -1.13 -9.17 -6.95
CA LEU A 190 -0.12 -9.35 -7.99
C LEU A 190 0.75 -10.58 -7.72
N ALA A 191 0.80 -11.01 -6.45
CA ALA A 191 1.39 -12.28 -6.04
C ALA A 191 1.00 -12.76 -4.62
N TRP A 192 -0.08 -12.22 -4.04
CA TRP A 192 -0.70 -12.84 -2.87
C TRP A 192 -1.28 -14.21 -3.27
N PHE A 193 -0.65 -15.25 -2.72
CA PHE A 193 -1.15 -16.61 -2.64
C PHE A 193 -2.67 -16.69 -2.53
N GLN A 194 -3.26 -17.75 -3.06
CA GLN A 194 -4.53 -18.24 -2.53
C GLN A 194 -4.35 -18.78 -1.09
N GLN A 195 -3.66 -18.07 -0.19
CA GLN A 195 -3.63 -18.36 1.25
C GLN A 195 -5.03 -18.11 1.81
N GLY A 196 -5.85 -19.15 1.72
CA GLY A 196 -7.28 -19.13 1.94
C GLY A 196 -8.00 -20.27 1.20
N HIS A 197 -7.38 -20.85 0.17
CA HIS A 197 -7.84 -22.08 -0.47
C HIS A 197 -6.88 -23.23 -0.10
N GLU A 198 -7.42 -24.27 0.54
CA GLU A 198 -6.67 -25.49 0.91
C GLU A 198 -6.28 -26.35 -0.30
N ASN A 199 -6.71 -25.95 -1.51
CA ASN A 199 -6.50 -26.70 -2.73
C ASN A 199 -5.18 -26.28 -3.38
N LEU A 200 -4.24 -27.23 -3.46
CA LEU A 200 -2.95 -27.16 -4.17
C LEU A 200 -3.10 -27.09 -5.70
N SER A 201 -4.10 -26.39 -6.24
CA SER A 201 -4.18 -26.15 -7.68
C SER A 201 -3.07 -25.20 -8.13
N ASP A 202 -2.74 -25.26 -9.43
CA ASP A 202 -1.76 -24.36 -10.06
C ASP A 202 -2.03 -22.90 -9.70
N LEU A 203 -0.96 -22.13 -9.45
CA LEU A 203 -1.04 -20.73 -9.08
C LEU A 203 -1.69 -19.92 -10.22
N GLU A 204 -2.75 -19.18 -9.92
CA GLU A 204 -3.44 -18.34 -10.90
C GLU A 204 -3.45 -16.87 -10.50
N ALA A 205 -3.39 -15.99 -11.50
CA ALA A 205 -3.58 -14.56 -11.31
C ALA A 205 -4.98 -14.23 -10.76
N SER A 206 -5.08 -13.10 -10.05
CA SER A 206 -6.35 -12.56 -9.55
C SER A 206 -7.42 -12.55 -10.66
N ALA A 207 -8.68 -12.87 -10.31
CA ALA A 207 -9.78 -12.89 -11.28
C ALA A 207 -9.91 -11.56 -12.07
N SER A 208 -9.63 -10.43 -11.42
CA SER A 208 -9.62 -9.10 -12.04
C SER A 208 -8.51 -8.90 -13.08
N LEU A 209 -7.46 -9.73 -13.06
CA LEU A 209 -6.33 -9.71 -13.98
C LEU A 209 -6.36 -10.87 -14.99
N LYS A 210 -7.47 -11.63 -15.06
CA LYS A 210 -7.64 -12.66 -16.10
C LYS A 210 -8.16 -11.99 -17.39
N GLY A 211 -7.37 -12.01 -18.46
CA GLY A 211 -7.80 -11.55 -19.80
C GLY A 211 -6.71 -10.80 -20.59
N ALA A 212 -7.02 -10.41 -21.84
CA ALA A 212 -6.06 -9.84 -22.79
C ALA A 212 -5.43 -8.49 -22.38
N SER A 213 -6.01 -7.78 -21.41
CA SER A 213 -5.47 -6.51 -20.90
C SER A 213 -4.54 -6.66 -19.69
N SER A 214 -4.38 -7.89 -19.18
CA SER A 214 -3.64 -8.17 -17.94
C SER A 214 -2.19 -7.74 -18.03
N GLU A 215 -1.50 -8.07 -19.11
CA GLU A 215 -0.09 -7.77 -19.31
C GLU A 215 0.18 -6.26 -19.29
N LYS A 216 -0.69 -5.46 -19.93
CA LYS A 216 -0.58 -4.00 -19.95
C LYS A 216 -0.76 -3.41 -18.55
N ILE A 217 -1.74 -3.94 -17.80
CA ILE A 217 -1.99 -3.52 -16.42
C ILE A 217 -0.80 -3.90 -15.53
N LEU A 218 -0.30 -5.13 -15.63
CA LEU A 218 0.87 -5.62 -14.89
C LEU A 218 2.12 -4.77 -15.17
N LYS A 219 2.37 -4.45 -16.44
CA LYS A 219 3.47 -3.56 -16.85
C LYS A 219 3.31 -2.15 -16.27
N ALA A 220 2.10 -1.60 -16.30
CA ALA A 220 1.83 -0.25 -15.80
C ALA A 220 1.95 -0.13 -14.27
N ILE A 221 1.58 -1.17 -13.52
CA ILE A 221 1.63 -1.15 -12.04
C ILE A 221 2.96 -1.62 -11.47
N ALA A 222 3.84 -2.24 -12.26
CA ALA A 222 5.06 -2.87 -11.76
C ALA A 222 5.94 -1.92 -10.93
N ARG A 223 6.24 -0.71 -11.44
CA ARG A 223 7.07 0.26 -10.72
C ARG A 223 6.35 0.86 -9.49
N PRO A 224 5.09 1.36 -9.58
CA PRO A 224 4.36 1.79 -8.39
C PRO A 224 4.29 0.72 -7.30
N ALA A 225 4.14 -0.53 -7.71
CA ALA A 225 4.07 -1.66 -6.81
C ALA A 225 5.45 -2.04 -6.22
N ALA A 226 6.53 -1.89 -6.98
CA ALA A 226 7.89 -2.00 -6.47
C ALA A 226 8.16 -0.93 -5.40
N ILE A 227 7.75 0.32 -5.61
CA ILE A 227 7.92 1.41 -4.63
C ILE A 227 7.14 1.11 -3.34
N ALA A 228 5.90 0.61 -3.43
CA ALA A 228 5.14 0.18 -2.26
C ALA A 228 5.84 -0.95 -1.49
N THR A 229 6.45 -1.89 -2.23
CA THR A 229 7.21 -3.01 -1.66
C THR A 229 8.49 -2.54 -0.98
N VAL A 230 9.17 -1.54 -1.57
CA VAL A 230 10.32 -0.87 -0.98
C VAL A 230 9.94 -0.17 0.34
N ALA A 231 8.79 0.50 0.39
CA ALA A 231 8.30 1.09 1.64
C ALA A 231 8.04 0.02 2.71
N LEU A 232 7.43 -1.10 2.32
CA LEU A 232 7.17 -2.23 3.23
C LEU A 232 8.46 -2.81 3.82
N ARG A 233 9.53 -2.91 3.02
CA ARG A 233 10.85 -3.38 3.48
C ARG A 233 11.36 -2.60 4.67
N VAL A 234 11.19 -1.28 4.65
CA VAL A 234 11.69 -0.38 5.71
C VAL A 234 10.71 -0.31 6.87
N MET A 235 9.41 -0.17 6.59
CA MET A 235 8.39 0.07 7.61
C MET A 235 8.04 -1.18 8.42
N HIS A 236 8.05 -2.36 7.77
CA HIS A 236 7.65 -3.63 8.37
C HIS A 236 8.54 -4.79 7.85
N PRO A 237 9.84 -4.82 8.22
CA PRO A 237 10.80 -5.80 7.70
C PRO A 237 10.40 -7.25 8.02
N GLU A 238 9.82 -7.51 9.20
CA GLU A 238 9.34 -8.85 9.55
C GLU A 238 8.20 -9.30 8.63
N GLN A 239 7.23 -8.42 8.34
CA GLN A 239 6.13 -8.74 7.43
C GLN A 239 6.65 -8.95 6.00
N TYR A 240 7.58 -8.11 5.56
CA TYR A 240 8.23 -8.28 4.27
C TYR A 240 8.89 -9.66 4.13
N TRP A 241 9.62 -10.13 5.15
CA TRP A 241 10.32 -11.42 5.12
C TRP A 241 9.43 -12.62 5.43
N ALA A 242 8.35 -12.44 6.19
CA ALA A 242 7.40 -13.49 6.55
C ALA A 242 6.56 -13.95 5.35
N VAL A 243 6.35 -13.07 4.35
CA VAL A 243 5.68 -13.45 3.10
C VAL A 243 6.64 -14.30 2.27
N LYS A 244 6.53 -15.63 2.39
CA LYS A 244 7.22 -16.58 1.51
C LYS A 244 6.53 -16.63 0.14
N GLY A 245 6.64 -15.57 -0.66
CA GLY A 245 6.33 -15.56 -2.09
C GLY A 245 6.05 -14.19 -2.65
N ASP A 246 5.97 -14.17 -3.98
CA ASP A 246 6.18 -13.01 -4.83
C ASP A 246 5.39 -11.78 -4.38
N TRP A 247 6.01 -10.65 -4.63
CA TRP A 247 5.83 -9.48 -3.81
C TRP A 247 4.77 -8.63 -4.46
N ILE A 248 3.85 -8.14 -3.63
CA ILE A 248 3.08 -6.90 -3.71
C ILE A 248 1.78 -7.16 -2.95
N ALA A 249 1.75 -6.70 -1.71
CA ALA A 249 0.54 -6.59 -0.92
C ALA A 249 0.06 -5.14 -0.97
N TRP A 250 -0.98 -4.86 -1.75
CA TRP A 250 -1.78 -3.65 -1.54
C TRP A 250 -2.77 -3.95 -0.42
N ALA A 251 -2.31 -3.82 0.82
CA ALA A 251 -3.19 -3.86 1.99
C ALA A 251 -3.21 -2.47 2.64
N TRP A 252 -3.90 -1.52 2.01
CA TRP A 252 -4.24 -0.26 2.66
C TRP A 252 -5.61 -0.38 3.31
N HIS A 253 -5.62 -0.99 4.50
CA HIS A 253 -6.75 -0.86 5.41
C HIS A 253 -6.28 -0.91 6.86
N MET A 254 -5.60 0.16 7.29
CA MET A 254 -5.75 0.58 8.67
C MET A 254 -6.99 1.45 8.74
N ARG A 255 -8.05 0.83 9.27
CA ARG A 255 -9.36 1.37 9.65
C ARG A 255 -9.28 2.87 9.96
N ASP A 256 -10.15 3.67 9.32
CA ASP A 256 -10.26 5.14 9.42
C ASP A 256 -10.13 5.70 10.85
N SER A 257 -10.43 4.92 11.88
CA SER A 257 -10.31 5.31 13.27
C SER A 257 -8.93 5.83 13.65
N ILE A 258 -7.82 5.14 13.34
CA ILE A 258 -6.48 5.60 13.77
C ILE A 258 -6.11 6.92 13.09
N HIS A 259 -6.38 7.05 11.79
CA HIS A 259 -6.13 8.29 11.05
C HIS A 259 -6.99 9.44 11.58
N VAL A 260 -8.28 9.20 11.87
CA VAL A 260 -9.18 10.20 12.45
C VAL A 260 -8.70 10.64 13.84
N TYR A 261 -8.33 9.71 14.71
CA TYR A 261 -7.89 10.03 16.07
C TYR A 261 -6.48 10.64 16.12
N ALA A 262 -5.62 10.28 15.17
CA ALA A 262 -4.32 10.90 14.99
C ALA A 262 -4.42 12.24 14.23
N GLY A 263 -5.61 12.72 13.85
CA GLY A 263 -5.76 13.97 13.11
C GLY A 263 -5.06 13.95 11.75
N VAL A 264 -4.97 12.80 11.10
CA VAL A 264 -4.34 12.67 9.78
C VAL A 264 -5.29 13.23 8.72
N LEU A 265 -4.82 14.17 7.90
CA LEU A 265 -5.56 14.64 6.73
C LEU A 265 -5.83 13.49 5.77
N SER A 266 -7.01 13.47 5.15
CA SER A 266 -7.33 12.59 4.01
C SER A 266 -6.17 12.62 3.01
N CYS A 267 -5.50 11.47 2.83
CA CYS A 267 -4.37 11.36 1.92
C CYS A 267 -4.81 11.77 0.51
N GLY A 268 -4.26 12.87 -0.02
CA GLY A 268 -4.35 13.19 -1.45
C GLY A 268 -3.44 12.23 -2.20
N TRP A 269 -3.93 11.04 -2.53
CA TRP A 269 -3.11 9.91 -3.03
C TRP A 269 -2.32 10.22 -4.32
N ALA A 270 -2.80 11.18 -5.12
CA ALA A 270 -2.11 11.72 -6.26
C ALA A 270 -2.63 13.14 -6.50
N ARG A 271 -1.73 14.08 -6.83
CA ARG A 271 -2.18 15.44 -7.15
C ARG A 271 -2.85 15.43 -8.53
N VAL A 272 -3.99 16.11 -8.63
CA VAL A 272 -4.87 16.10 -9.81
C VAL A 272 -4.25 16.84 -11.01
N ASP A 273 -3.33 17.76 -10.74
CA ASP A 273 -2.58 18.53 -11.74
C ASP A 273 -1.64 17.68 -12.61
N TYR A 274 -1.28 16.46 -12.18
CA TYR A 274 -0.44 15.55 -12.97
C TYR A 274 -1.20 14.73 -14.04
N LYS A 275 -2.49 15.00 -14.25
CA LYS A 275 -3.30 14.39 -15.34
C LYS A 275 -3.08 15.06 -16.71
N GLN A 276 -2.25 16.12 -16.79
CA GLN A 276 -1.93 16.85 -18.02
C GLN A 276 -0.72 16.29 -18.78
#